data_AF-A0A9P6MEM1-F1
#
_entry.id   AF-A0A9P6MEM1-F1
#
_cell.length_a   1.000
_cell.length_b   1.000
_cell.length_c   1.000
_cell.angle_alpha   90.00
_cell.angle_beta   90.00
_cell.angle_gamma   90.00
#
_symmetry.space_group_name_H-M   'P 1'
#
loop_
_entity.id
_entity.type
_entity.pdbx_description
1 polymer ?
#
loop_
_entity_poly.entity_id
_entity_poly.type
_entity_poly.pdbx_seq_one_letter_code
_entity_poly.pdbx_strand_id
1 'polypeptide(L)' 'MIFSIYIINKAGGLVFNKDYSEGLAKLTSNEYLVLAGTFHGVHAITSKISPVPGSSGIEMLETDTFRIHCFQTLT' A
#
# COMPACT_ATOMS: atom_id res chain seq x y z
N MET A 1 6.13 -3.93 15.12
CA MET A 1 6.95 -2.73 14.87
C MET A 1 6.42 -2.08 13.60
N ILE A 2 6.26 -0.75 13.56
CA ILE A 2 5.92 -0.04 12.31
C ILE A 2 7.22 0.28 11.60
N PHE A 3 7.34 -0.16 10.35
CA PHE A 3 8.53 0.08 9.56
C PHE A 3 8.46 1.37 8.76
N SER A 4 7.33 1.62 8.09
CA SER A 4 7.11 2.79 7.26
C SER A 4 5.61 3.10 7.17
N ILE A 5 5.28 4.34 6.81
CA ILE A 5 3.92 4.81 6.51
C ILE A 5 3.91 5.46 5.13
N TYR A 6 2.90 5.13 4.34
CA TYR A 6 2.64 5.72 3.03
C TYR A 6 1.23 6.29 3.01
N ILE A 7 1.06 7.48 2.44
CA ILE A 7 -0.25 8.02 2.09
C ILE A 7 -0.30 8.12 0.58
N ILE A 8 -1.28 7.43 -0.02
CA ILE A 8 -1.51 7.39 -1.45
C ILE A 8 -2.84 8.11 -1.70
N ASN A 9 -2.86 9.05 -2.65
CA ASN A 9 -4.07 9.75 -3.01
C ASN A 9 -5.02 8.88 -3.85
N LYS A 10 -6.23 9.41 -4.10
CA LYS A 10 -7.27 8.75 -4.88
C LYS A 10 -6.84 8.33 -6.30
N ALA A 11 -5.90 9.05 -6.91
CA ALA A 11 -5.39 8.75 -8.24
C ALA A 11 -4.24 7.73 -8.23
N GLY A 12 -3.87 7.18 -7.06
CA GLY A 12 -2.77 6.22 -6.92
C GLY A 12 -1.39 6.85 -6.78
N GLY A 13 -1.30 8.17 -6.65
CA GLY A 13 -0.04 8.89 -6.44
C GLY A 13 0.37 8.93 -4.97
N LEU A 14 1.64 8.68 -4.68
CA LEU A 14 2.20 8.85 -3.34
C LEU A 14 2.25 10.34 -2.96
N VAL A 15 1.65 10.69 -1.82
CA VAL A 15 1.66 12.08 -1.30
C VAL A 15 2.49 12.24 -0.03
N PHE A 16 2.75 11.14 0.68
CA PHE A 16 3.60 11.13 1.85
C PHE A 16 4.24 9.75 2.03
N ASN A 17 5.51 9.72 2.38
CA ASN A 17 6.17 8.54 2.90
C ASN A 17 7.04 8.92 4.10
N LYS A 18 7.10 8.02 5.09
CA LYS A 18 8.04 8.14 6.20
C LYS A 18 8.47 6.76 6.68
N ASP A 19 9.78 6.57 6.74
CA ASP A 19 10.40 5.36 7.27
C ASP A 19 10.78 5.59 8.74
N TYR A 20 10.53 4.60 9.59
CA TYR A 20 10.71 4.66 11.04
C TYR A 20 11.77 3.69 11.56
N SER A 21 12.14 2.69 10.77
CA SER A 21 13.04 1.61 11.18
C SER A 21 14.15 1.42 10.14
N GLU A 22 15.36 1.15 10.64
CA GLU A 22 16.50 0.74 9.81
C GLU A 22 16.37 -0.70 9.26
N GLY A 23 15.32 -1.44 9.67
CA GLY A 23 15.07 -2.82 9.25
C GLY A 23 14.61 -2.98 7.80
N LEU A 24 14.38 -1.89 7.06
CA LEU A 24 14.12 -1.93 5.62
C LEU A 24 15.17 -1.15 4.84
N ALA A 25 15.51 -1.69 3.67
CA ALA A 25 16.28 -0.96 2.68
C ALA A 25 15.51 0.30 2.26
N LYS A 26 16.21 1.44 2.32
CA LYS A 26 15.63 2.72 1.93
C LYS A 26 15.47 2.76 0.41
N LEU A 27 14.24 2.99 -0.05
CA LEU A 27 13.96 3.15 -1.46
C LEU A 27 14.32 4.57 -1.94
N THR A 28 14.65 4.69 -3.21
CA THR A 28 14.73 6.00 -3.88
C THR A 28 13.33 6.61 -4.03
N SER A 29 13.28 7.92 -4.31
CA SER A 29 12.00 8.62 -4.51
C SER A 29 11.16 7.97 -5.62
N ASN A 30 11.77 7.56 -6.72
CA ASN A 30 11.04 6.93 -7.84
C ASN A 30 10.53 5.52 -7.47
N GLU A 31 11.29 4.75 -6.72
CA GLU A 31 10.85 3.43 -6.25
C GLU A 31 9.66 3.54 -5.30
N TYR A 32 9.62 4.56 -4.44
CA TYR A 32 8.44 4.84 -3.63
C TYR A 32 7.21 5.20 -4.48
N LEU A 33 7.38 5.98 -5.56
CA LEU A 33 6.29 6.27 -6.50
C LEU A 33 5.78 4.99 -7.18
N VAL A 34 6.70 4.13 -7.64
CA VAL A 34 6.36 2.85 -8.25
C VAL A 34 5.65 1.93 -7.26
N LEU A 35 6.12 1.84 -6.02
CA LEU A 35 5.48 1.07 -4.96
C LEU A 35 4.03 1.53 -4.74
N ALA A 36 3.80 2.83 -4.62
CA ALA A 36 2.46 3.38 -4.42
C ALA A 36 1.52 3.09 -5.59
N GLY A 37 1.97 3.33 -6.82
CA GLY A 37 1.18 3.05 -8.02
C GLY A 37 0.88 1.56 -8.18
N THR A 38 1.86 0.70 -7.90
CA THR A 38 1.68 -0.75 -7.93
C THR A 38 0.66 -1.20 -6.88
N PHE A 39 0.82 -0.75 -5.63
CA PHE A 39 -0.09 -1.11 -4.55
C PHE A 39 -1.53 -0.65 -4.83
N HIS A 40 -1.70 0.57 -5.36
CA HIS A 40 -3.00 1.08 -5.79
C HIS A 40 -3.62 0.24 -6.90
N GLY A 41 -2.82 -0.16 -7.90
CA GLY A 41 -3.26 -1.06 -8.97
C GLY A 41 -3.72 -2.42 -8.44
N VAL A 42 -2.94 -3.04 -7.56
CA VAL A 42 -3.32 -4.33 -6.93
C VAL A 42 -4.58 -4.17 -6.08
N HIS A 43 -4.73 -3.06 -5.34
CA HIS A 43 -5.93 -2.77 -4.56
C HIS A 43 -7.18 -2.68 -5.47
N ALA A 44 -7.07 -2.01 -6.63
CA ALA A 44 -8.15 -1.92 -7.60
C ALA A 44 -8.46 -3.25 -8.32
N ILE A 45 -7.46 -4.12 -8.52
CA ILE A 45 -7.67 -5.45 -9.12
C ILE A 45 -8.37 -6.37 -8.11
N THR A 46 -7.87 -6.43 -6.87
CA THR A 46 -8.41 -7.29 -5.81
C THR A 46 -9.87 -6.98 -5.48
N SER A 47 -10.29 -5.71 -5.53
CA SER A 47 -11.70 -5.35 -5.36
C SER A 47 -12.60 -5.90 -6.48
N LYS A 48 -12.07 -6.09 -7.70
CA LYS A 48 -12.82 -6.63 -8.84
C LYS A 48 -12.84 -8.16 -8.91
N ILE A 49 -11.76 -8.81 -8.47
CA ILE A 49 -11.63 -10.28 -8.54
C ILE A 49 -12.10 -10.97 -7.25
N SER A 50 -12.47 -10.20 -6.23
CA SER A 50 -12.93 -10.77 -4.97
C SER A 50 -14.16 -11.65 -5.18
N PRO A 51 -14.17 -12.89 -4.66
CA PRO A 51 -15.35 -13.75 -4.73
C PRO A 51 -16.44 -13.33 -3.74
N VAL A 52 -16.14 -12.40 -2.82
CA VAL A 52 -17.06 -11.93 -1.79
C VAL A 52 -17.74 -10.63 -2.25
N PRO A 53 -19.07 -10.61 -2.36
CA PRO A 53 -19.81 -9.39 -2.71
C PRO A 53 -19.52 -8.24 -1.73
N GLY A 54 -19.29 -7.04 -2.24
CA GLY A 54 -19.05 -5.84 -1.43
C GLY A 54 -17.63 -5.69 -0.87
N SER A 55 -16.70 -6.56 -1.28
CA SER A 55 -15.27 -6.44 -0.92
C SER A 55 -14.66 -5.14 -1.49
N SER A 56 -13.87 -4.43 -0.68
CA SER A 56 -13.36 -3.09 -1.00
C SER A 56 -11.95 -3.06 -1.61
N GLY A 57 -11.18 -4.15 -1.51
CA GLY A 57 -9.82 -4.27 -2.05
C GLY A 57 -8.86 -4.92 -1.05
N ILE A 58 -7.57 -4.61 -1.14
CA ILE A 58 -6.57 -5.06 -0.15
C ILE A 58 -6.81 -4.36 1.19
N GLU A 59 -6.92 -5.12 2.28
CA GLU A 59 -6.85 -4.63 3.66
C GLU A 59 -5.52 -4.99 4.34
N MET A 60 -4.91 -6.11 3.95
CA MET A 60 -3.61 -6.56 4.43
C MET A 60 -2.88 -7.36 3.34
N LEU A 61 -1.57 -7.14 3.21
CA LEU A 61 -0.65 -8.01 2.48
C LEU A 61 0.37 -8.55 3.49
N GLU A 62 0.50 -9.88 3.56
CA GLU A 62 1.42 -10.56 4.47
C GLU A 62 2.50 -11.31 3.69
N THR A 63 3.74 -11.20 4.16
CA THR A 63 4.90 -11.97 3.72
C THR A 63 5.55 -12.63 4.93
N ASP A 64 6.57 -13.45 4.70
CA ASP A 64 7.34 -14.09 5.78
C ASP A 64 8.10 -13.08 6.67
N THR A 65 8.31 -11.85 6.19
CA THR A 65 9.18 -10.85 6.85
C THR A 65 8.47 -9.59 7.28
N PHE A 66 7.35 -9.22 6.65
CA PHE A 66 6.58 -8.03 7.01
C PHE A 66 5.11 -8.14 6.61
N ARG A 67 4.31 -7.22 7.15
CA ARG A 67 2.91 -7.01 6.75
C ARG A 67 2.70 -5.56 6.35
N ILE A 68 1.96 -5.36 5.26
CA ILE A 68 1.44 -4.06 4.85
C ILE A 68 -0.04 -4.03 5.21
N HIS A 69 -0.43 -3.06 6.02
CA HIS A 69 -1.84 -2.81 6.32
C HIS A 69 -2.35 -1.66 5.44
N CYS A 70 -3.54 -1.82 4.89
CA CYS A 70 -4.19 -0.81 4.07
C CYS A 70 -5.44 -0.28 4.78
N PHE A 71 -5.50 1.04 4.90
CA PHE A 71 -6.70 1.75 5.31
C PHE A 71 -7.09 2.72 4.20
N GLN A 72 -8.27 2.52 3.61
CA GLN A 72 -8.82 3.42 2.60
C GLN A 72 -9.88 4.32 3.24
N THR A 73 -9.74 5.64 3.05
CA THR A 73 -10.75 6.62 3.46
C THR A 73 -11.91 6.67 2.47
N LEU A 74 -13.02 7.32 2.84
CA LEU A 74 -14.19 7.48 1.96
C LEU A 74 -13.94 8.46 0.78
N THR A 75 -12.91 9.29 0.87
CA THR A 75 -12.64 10.43 -0.02
C THR A 75 -11.82 10.05 -1.25
#